data_AF-A0A7S0GGH2-F1
#
_entry.id   AF-A0A7S0GGH2-F1
#
_cell.length_a   1.000
_cell.length_b   1.000
_cell.length_c   1.000
_cell.angle_alpha   90.00
_cell.angle_beta   90.00
_cell.angle_gamma   90.00
#
_symmetry.space_group_name_H-M   'P 1'
#
loop_
_entity.id
_entity.type
_entity.pdbx_description
1 polymer ?
#
loop_
_entity_poly.entity_id
_entity_poly.type
_entity_poly.pdbx_seq_one_letter_code
_entity_poly.pdbx_strand_id
1 'polypeptide(L)'
;VISPESLSHTVLPAKDGAPSEPNNKRTLETDSCHTTTAIDGSKKSKTTAETTTPEPITTTPTPAQKTHGIKVTQALPASQQPITKEGEMPQKKYYRSRAHCNPLSHNDIFDYPKHPGLMDWGAYYPPATGTAYTALTTGISTTVSSQPTVLDVGCGFGGLTLALARQFGDDERVLGMEIRNKVTEYVRLRIVAHRHESRNDTTPPTPTTTPAPTPSDTTPKDTCSYSNVSVMRINAMKYLPNYFVPHSIAKLFICFPDPHFKRKNFPRRIISLRLLTEYAHVLRKSGSSVPGGRLYAITDVEELHKWHLEKCNAHPLFRKCTA
;
A
#
# COMPACT_ATOMS: atom_id res chain seq x y z
N VAL A 1 11.44 0.81 13.51
CA VAL A 1 11.65 2.27 13.33
C VAL A 1 12.16 2.83 14.65
N ILE A 2 13.13 3.74 14.60
CA ILE A 2 13.74 4.40 15.76
C ILE A 2 12.90 5.63 16.14
N SER A 3 12.66 5.91 17.43
CA SER A 3 12.03 7.18 17.84
C SER A 3 13.03 8.33 17.69
N PRO A 4 12.63 9.52 17.23
CA PRO A 4 13.51 10.70 17.24
C PRO A 4 14.14 10.98 18.62
N GLU A 5 13.42 10.71 19.71
CA GLU A 5 13.92 10.85 21.09
C GLU A 5 15.10 9.91 21.41
N SER A 6 15.24 8.80 20.69
CA SER A 6 16.34 7.84 20.86
C SER A 6 17.55 8.13 19.96
N LEU A 7 17.50 9.17 19.13
CA LEU A 7 18.67 9.63 18.34
C LEU A 7 19.63 10.50 19.16
N SER A 8 19.21 11.00 20.34
CA SER A 8 19.98 11.90 21.20
C SER A 8 21.17 11.24 21.93
N HIS A 9 21.27 9.91 21.94
CA HIS A 9 22.26 9.18 22.72
C HIS A 9 23.42 8.55 21.93
N THR A 10 23.51 8.78 20.61
CA THR A 10 24.62 8.28 19.79
C THR A 10 25.60 9.39 19.43
N VAL A 11 26.30 9.92 20.43
CA VAL A 11 27.56 10.64 20.17
C VAL A 11 28.59 9.59 19.76
N LEU A 12 28.85 9.49 18.45
CA LEU A 12 29.99 8.73 17.96
C LEU A 12 31.27 9.43 18.45
N PRO A 13 32.23 8.72 19.07
CA PRO A 13 33.50 9.32 19.44
C PRO A 13 34.20 9.82 18.17
N ALA A 14 34.72 11.05 18.22
CA ALA A 14 35.51 11.61 17.14
C ALA A 14 36.71 10.69 16.88
N LYS A 15 36.93 10.31 15.62
CA LYS A 15 38.17 9.64 15.21
C LYS A 15 39.24 10.69 15.00
N ASP A 16 40.09 10.88 16.01
CA ASP A 16 41.39 11.50 15.81
C ASP A 16 42.21 10.67 14.81
N GLY A 17 42.80 11.35 13.83
CA GLY A 17 43.56 10.67 12.76
C GLY A 17 43.50 11.40 11.42
N ALA A 18 44.01 12.63 11.37
CA ALA A 18 44.23 13.35 10.12
C ALA A 18 45.58 12.94 9.48
N PRO A 19 45.61 12.52 8.20
CA PRO A 19 46.80 12.56 7.37
C PRO A 19 46.85 13.89 6.60
N SER A 20 48.04 14.48 6.51
CA SER A 20 48.32 15.77 5.85
C SER A 20 48.02 15.79 4.34
N GLU A 21 47.41 16.87 3.85
CA GLU A 21 47.30 17.16 2.42
C GLU A 21 48.65 17.55 1.79
N PRO A 22 48.97 17.06 0.57
CA PRO A 22 49.98 17.67 -0.28
C PRO A 22 49.37 18.83 -1.11
N ASN A 23 49.75 20.04 -0.71
CA ASN A 23 49.50 21.32 -1.36
C ASN A 23 49.80 21.29 -2.88
N ASN A 24 48.81 21.62 -3.72
CA ASN A 24 49.06 21.91 -5.15
C ASN A 24 48.20 23.08 -5.64
N LYS A 25 48.80 24.28 -5.63
CA LYS A 25 48.22 25.49 -6.20
C LYS A 25 48.16 25.37 -7.73
N ARG A 26 46.99 25.59 -8.33
CA ARG A 26 46.90 26.02 -9.74
C ARG A 26 45.96 27.21 -9.87
N THR A 27 46.41 28.15 -10.68
CA THR A 27 45.93 29.53 -10.76
C THR A 27 44.56 29.67 -11.41
N LEU A 28 43.82 30.71 -11.00
CA LEU A 28 42.70 31.24 -11.75
C LEU A 28 43.25 32.06 -12.93
N GLU A 29 42.82 31.74 -14.15
CA GLU A 29 42.87 32.67 -15.27
C GLU A 29 41.46 32.85 -15.82
N THR A 30 41.02 34.10 -15.80
CA THR A 30 39.82 34.58 -16.48
C THR A 30 40.20 34.95 -17.90
N ASP A 31 39.40 34.56 -18.90
CA ASP A 31 39.42 35.28 -20.16
C ASP A 31 38.01 35.46 -20.74
N SER A 32 37.67 36.73 -20.96
CA SER A 32 36.49 37.18 -21.67
C SER A 32 36.93 37.77 -23.00
N CYS A 33 36.32 37.40 -24.11
CA CYS A 33 36.49 38.14 -25.35
C CYS A 33 35.14 38.33 -26.07
N HIS A 34 34.70 39.59 -26.11
CA HIS A 34 33.72 40.08 -27.08
C HIS A 34 34.46 40.53 -28.35
N THR A 35 33.96 40.17 -29.52
CA THR A 35 34.00 41.11 -30.66
C THR A 35 32.75 41.01 -31.55
N THR A 36 32.08 42.17 -31.63
CA THR A 36 31.21 42.71 -32.69
C THR A 36 31.80 42.46 -34.12
N THR A 37 31.14 42.48 -35.29
CA THR A 37 30.09 43.37 -35.87
C THR A 37 29.47 42.68 -37.12
N ALA A 38 28.70 43.39 -37.97
CA ALA A 38 27.23 43.28 -38.08
C ALA A 38 26.76 43.70 -39.50
N ILE A 39 25.43 43.81 -39.75
CA ILE A 39 24.77 44.49 -40.92
C ILE A 39 24.85 43.68 -42.25
N ASP A 40 23.89 43.58 -43.19
CA ASP A 40 22.44 43.93 -43.37
C ASP A 40 21.81 42.84 -44.29
N GLY A 41 20.52 42.90 -44.68
CA GLY A 41 20.09 42.12 -45.86
C GLY A 41 18.62 41.93 -46.29
N SER A 42 17.62 42.61 -45.71
CA SER A 42 16.28 42.89 -46.30
C SER A 42 15.47 41.88 -47.18
N LYS A 43 14.17 41.78 -46.84
CA LYS A 43 12.98 41.40 -47.69
C LYS A 43 12.78 39.89 -47.97
N LYS A 44 11.56 39.37 -48.08
CA LYS A 44 10.24 39.98 -48.39
C LYS A 44 9.08 39.26 -47.66
N SER A 45 7.99 39.97 -47.43
CA SER A 45 6.81 39.54 -46.67
C SER A 45 5.69 38.90 -47.52
N LYS A 46 4.83 38.10 -46.89
CA LYS A 46 3.39 38.07 -47.22
C LYS A 46 2.55 37.68 -46.01
N THR A 47 1.43 38.39 -45.84
CA THR A 47 0.54 38.32 -44.68
C THR A 47 -0.84 37.81 -45.12
N THR A 48 -1.50 37.02 -44.28
CA THR A 48 -2.97 37.09 -44.13
C THR A 48 -3.32 36.77 -42.69
N ALA A 49 -4.28 37.52 -42.14
CA ALA A 49 -4.74 37.40 -40.76
C ALA A 49 -6.18 36.89 -40.76
N GLU A 50 -6.64 36.32 -39.63
CA GLU A 50 -8.05 36.41 -39.26
C GLU A 50 -8.24 36.33 -37.75
N THR A 51 -9.43 36.74 -37.29
CA THR A 51 -9.61 37.46 -36.02
C THR A 51 -10.29 36.62 -34.94
N THR A 52 -9.95 36.89 -33.68
CA THR A 52 -10.54 36.29 -32.47
C THR A 52 -11.89 36.90 -32.08
N THR A 53 -12.85 36.06 -31.69
CA THR A 53 -14.00 36.46 -30.83
C THR A 53 -14.29 35.33 -29.83
N PRO A 54 -14.46 35.61 -28.52
CA PRO A 54 -14.79 34.59 -27.52
C PRO A 54 -16.31 34.46 -27.29
N GLU A 55 -16.80 33.26 -26.97
CA GLU A 55 -18.20 33.00 -26.59
C GLU A 55 -18.35 32.55 -25.11
N PRO A 56 -19.56 32.70 -24.51
CA PRO A 56 -19.68 32.99 -23.08
C PRO A 56 -19.93 31.78 -22.16
N ILE A 57 -19.77 32.05 -20.86
CA ILE A 57 -20.00 31.13 -19.75
C ILE A 57 -21.51 31.09 -19.43
N THR A 58 -22.12 29.90 -19.43
CA THR A 58 -23.53 29.70 -19.03
C THR A 58 -23.63 28.86 -17.76
N THR A 59 -24.43 29.33 -16.79
CA THR A 59 -24.58 28.74 -15.45
C THR A 59 -25.88 27.93 -15.28
N THR A 60 -25.78 26.73 -14.69
CA THR A 60 -26.84 26.00 -13.94
C THR A 60 -28.08 25.50 -14.74
N PRO A 61 -28.93 24.56 -14.23
CA PRO A 61 -28.97 23.94 -12.90
C PRO A 61 -29.04 22.39 -12.85
N THR A 62 -28.98 21.86 -11.63
CA THR A 62 -29.20 20.45 -11.26
C THR A 62 -30.64 19.97 -11.52
N PRO A 63 -30.89 18.76 -12.07
CA PRO A 63 -32.20 18.11 -12.04
C PRO A 63 -32.42 17.33 -10.73
N ALA A 64 -33.56 17.53 -10.10
CA ALA A 64 -33.96 16.84 -8.86
C ALA A 64 -34.32 15.36 -9.07
N GLN A 65 -34.38 14.63 -7.96
CA GLN A 65 -34.81 13.22 -7.89
C GLN A 65 -36.21 13.02 -8.51
N LYS A 66 -36.36 11.96 -9.31
CA LYS A 66 -37.68 11.36 -9.62
C LYS A 66 -37.71 9.92 -9.14
N THR A 67 -38.55 9.67 -8.14
CA THR A 67 -38.91 8.33 -7.68
C THR A 67 -39.79 7.65 -8.72
N HIS A 68 -39.31 6.59 -9.36
CA HIS A 68 -40.13 5.68 -10.17
C HIS A 68 -39.84 4.24 -9.72
N GLY A 69 -40.86 3.55 -9.22
CA GLY A 69 -40.73 2.15 -8.82
C GLY A 69 -40.66 1.25 -10.05
N ILE A 70 -39.68 0.35 -10.09
CA ILE A 70 -39.56 -0.68 -11.12
C ILE A 70 -39.33 -2.04 -10.46
N LYS A 71 -40.35 -2.90 -10.52
CA LYS A 71 -40.19 -4.36 -10.42
C LYS A 71 -40.02 -4.91 -11.84
N VAL A 72 -38.80 -5.21 -12.27
CA VAL A 72 -38.47 -6.36 -13.14
C VAL A 72 -37.00 -6.73 -12.90
N THR A 73 -36.74 -7.95 -12.46
CA THR A 73 -35.38 -8.49 -12.34
C THR A 73 -34.92 -9.01 -13.71
N GLN A 74 -34.44 -8.12 -14.58
CA GLN A 74 -33.69 -8.58 -15.76
C GLN A 74 -32.26 -8.95 -15.32
N ALA A 75 -31.83 -10.17 -15.64
CA ALA A 75 -30.45 -10.59 -15.45
C ALA A 75 -29.52 -9.76 -16.34
N LEU A 76 -28.41 -9.27 -15.78
CA LEU A 76 -27.42 -8.49 -16.52
C LEU A 76 -26.88 -9.31 -17.71
N PRO A 77 -26.59 -8.68 -18.88
CA PRO A 77 -26.06 -9.38 -20.05
C PRO A 77 -24.75 -10.11 -19.72
N ALA A 78 -24.44 -11.18 -20.46
CA ALA A 78 -23.34 -12.10 -20.15
C ALA A 78 -21.95 -11.43 -20.06
N SER A 79 -21.75 -10.28 -20.73
CA SER A 79 -20.52 -9.47 -20.65
C SER A 79 -20.37 -8.65 -19.36
N GLN A 80 -21.42 -8.56 -18.53
CA GLN A 80 -21.48 -7.84 -17.26
C GLN A 80 -21.61 -8.78 -16.04
N GLN A 81 -21.75 -10.08 -16.26
CA GLN A 81 -21.76 -11.07 -15.17
C GLN A 81 -20.38 -11.16 -14.51
N PRO A 82 -20.29 -11.29 -13.17
CA PRO A 82 -19.01 -11.38 -12.47
C PRO A 82 -18.29 -12.69 -12.83
N ILE A 83 -16.96 -12.60 -13.03
CA ILE A 83 -16.08 -13.71 -13.45
C ILE A 83 -16.07 -14.87 -12.43
N THR A 84 -16.37 -14.59 -11.17
CA THR A 84 -16.56 -15.55 -10.08
C THR A 84 -17.57 -14.91 -9.13
N LYS A 85 -18.53 -15.68 -8.60
CA LYS A 85 -19.53 -15.14 -7.68
C LYS A 85 -18.94 -14.98 -6.29
N GLU A 86 -19.55 -14.13 -5.47
CA GLU A 86 -19.13 -14.00 -4.08
C GLU A 86 -19.37 -15.30 -3.30
N GLY A 87 -18.40 -15.70 -2.48
CA GLY A 87 -18.40 -16.99 -1.77
C GLY A 87 -17.78 -18.16 -2.55
N GLU A 88 -17.63 -18.05 -3.88
CA GLU A 88 -16.92 -19.04 -4.70
C GLU A 88 -15.40 -18.77 -4.73
N MET A 89 -14.58 -19.82 -4.73
CA MET A 89 -13.12 -19.70 -4.78
C MET A 89 -12.64 -19.25 -6.18
N PRO A 90 -12.02 -18.07 -6.33
CA PRO A 90 -11.62 -17.57 -7.64
C PRO A 90 -10.43 -18.32 -8.23
N GLN A 91 -10.42 -18.50 -9.55
CA GLN A 91 -9.34 -19.17 -10.27
C GLN A 91 -8.34 -18.17 -10.84
N LYS A 92 -7.07 -18.22 -10.40
CA LYS A 92 -6.01 -17.25 -10.75
C LYS A 92 -5.92 -16.96 -12.26
N LYS A 93 -6.15 -17.96 -13.11
CA LYS A 93 -6.05 -17.87 -14.58
C LYS A 93 -6.89 -16.75 -15.20
N TYR A 94 -8.08 -16.47 -14.68
CA TYR A 94 -8.97 -15.42 -15.22
C TYR A 94 -8.60 -14.00 -14.76
N TYR A 95 -7.83 -13.89 -13.67
CA TYR A 95 -7.47 -12.63 -13.01
C TYR A 95 -6.01 -12.21 -13.22
N ARG A 96 -5.21 -13.03 -13.92
CA ARG A 96 -3.85 -12.66 -14.33
C ARG A 96 -3.88 -11.36 -15.15
N SER A 97 -2.98 -10.45 -14.81
CA SER A 97 -2.67 -9.24 -15.57
C SER A 97 -1.15 -9.10 -15.66
N ARG A 98 -0.64 -8.24 -16.55
CA ARG A 98 0.80 -7.96 -16.62
C ARG A 98 1.28 -7.44 -15.26
N ALA A 99 2.44 -7.89 -14.80
CA ALA A 99 2.97 -7.53 -13.48
C ALA A 99 3.31 -6.04 -13.37
N HIS A 100 3.80 -5.44 -14.46
CA HIS A 100 4.39 -4.10 -14.46
C HIS A 100 3.35 -3.03 -14.81
N CYS A 101 2.57 -2.59 -13.82
CA CYS A 101 1.92 -1.27 -13.89
C CYS A 101 2.96 -0.17 -13.63
N ASN A 102 2.79 1.03 -14.20
CA ASN A 102 3.63 2.17 -13.87
C ASN A 102 3.10 2.85 -12.59
N PRO A 103 3.76 2.73 -11.42
CA PRO A 103 3.29 3.38 -10.20
C PRO A 103 3.43 4.91 -10.24
N LEU A 104 4.20 5.46 -11.19
CA LEU A 104 4.38 6.89 -11.39
C LEU A 104 3.48 7.47 -12.50
N SER A 105 2.49 6.72 -12.99
CA SER A 105 1.51 7.25 -13.95
C SER A 105 0.58 8.28 -13.31
N HIS A 106 0.20 9.30 -14.08
CA HIS A 106 -0.88 10.25 -13.76
C HIS A 106 -2.20 9.57 -14.11
N ASN A 107 -2.75 8.85 -13.13
CA ASN A 107 -4.01 8.13 -13.26
C ASN A 107 -4.92 8.55 -12.09
N ASP A 108 -5.96 9.31 -12.37
CA ASP A 108 -6.97 9.74 -11.39
C ASP A 108 -7.98 8.62 -11.05
N ILE A 109 -7.60 7.37 -11.31
CA ILE A 109 -8.39 6.15 -11.09
C ILE A 109 -8.41 5.75 -9.60
N PHE A 110 -7.52 6.32 -8.80
CA PHE A 110 -7.44 6.09 -7.36
C PHE A 110 -7.97 7.33 -6.65
N ASP A 111 -9.06 7.17 -5.91
CA ASP A 111 -9.46 8.13 -4.89
C ASP A 111 -8.59 7.90 -3.64
N TYR A 112 -8.00 8.96 -3.13
CA TYR A 112 -7.14 8.94 -1.95
C TYR A 112 -7.86 9.74 -0.85
N PRO A 113 -8.02 9.20 0.37
CA PRO A 113 -8.58 9.97 1.47
C PRO A 113 -7.76 11.25 1.68
N LYS A 114 -8.40 12.34 2.11
CA LYS A 114 -7.68 13.61 2.36
C LYS A 114 -6.80 13.53 3.61
N HIS A 115 -7.19 12.73 4.59
CA HIS A 115 -6.45 12.41 5.81
C HIS A 115 -7.00 11.11 6.45
N PRO A 116 -6.26 10.45 7.37
CA PRO A 116 -6.66 9.14 7.92
C PRO A 116 -8.03 9.11 8.59
N GLY A 117 -8.44 10.22 9.22
CA GLY A 117 -9.78 10.36 9.83
C GLY A 117 -10.98 10.28 8.86
N LEU A 118 -10.77 10.27 7.53
CA LEU A 118 -11.84 10.02 6.54
C LEU A 118 -11.86 8.57 6.04
N MET A 119 -10.97 7.71 6.53
CA MET A 119 -10.83 6.33 6.05
C MET A 119 -11.80 5.40 6.79
N ASP A 120 -12.90 5.02 6.13
CA ASP A 120 -13.83 4.00 6.66
C ASP A 120 -13.22 2.60 6.54
N TRP A 121 -12.61 2.15 7.64
CA TRP A 121 -12.11 0.78 7.78
C TRP A 121 -13.21 -0.25 8.07
N GLY A 122 -14.40 0.16 8.49
CA GLY A 122 -15.53 -0.75 8.75
C GLY A 122 -15.99 -1.49 7.49
N ALA A 123 -15.97 -0.80 6.34
CA ALA A 123 -16.24 -1.41 5.03
C ALA A 123 -15.26 -2.54 4.64
N TYR A 124 -14.02 -2.53 5.16
CA TYR A 124 -12.98 -3.51 4.83
C TYR A 124 -12.95 -4.70 5.80
N TYR A 125 -13.30 -4.45 7.06
CA TYR A 125 -13.29 -5.41 8.15
C TYR A 125 -14.69 -5.52 8.77
N PRO A 126 -15.64 -6.18 8.07
CA PRO A 126 -16.99 -6.36 8.58
C PRO A 126 -16.94 -7.14 9.91
N PRO A 127 -17.78 -6.79 10.91
CA PRO A 127 -17.85 -7.51 12.16
C PRO A 127 -18.09 -9.00 11.96
N ALA A 128 -17.58 -9.82 12.88
CA ALA A 128 -18.03 -11.21 13.00
C ALA A 128 -19.56 -11.22 13.20
N THR A 129 -20.26 -12.09 12.47
CA THR A 129 -21.73 -12.19 12.55
C THR A 129 -22.15 -12.54 13.97
N GLY A 130 -22.74 -11.58 14.68
CA GLY A 130 -23.09 -11.67 16.10
C GLY A 130 -22.74 -10.42 16.89
N THR A 131 -21.67 -9.70 16.54
CA THR A 131 -21.29 -8.42 17.16
C THR A 131 -21.95 -7.23 16.47
N ALA A 132 -23.28 -7.14 16.60
CA ALA A 132 -24.01 -5.94 16.23
C ALA A 132 -23.65 -4.78 17.18
N TYR A 133 -23.40 -3.60 16.61
CA TYR A 133 -22.87 -2.40 17.27
C TYR A 133 -23.63 -1.97 18.54
N THR A 134 -23.13 -2.34 19.73
CA THR A 134 -23.44 -1.69 21.01
C THR A 134 -22.66 -0.38 21.18
N ALA A 135 -22.66 0.48 20.16
CA ALA A 135 -21.81 1.67 20.05
C ALA A 135 -22.60 2.98 19.84
N LEU A 136 -23.87 3.04 20.28
CA LEU A 136 -24.75 4.22 20.10
C LEU A 136 -25.46 4.71 21.38
N THR A 137 -25.17 4.17 22.57
CA THR A 137 -25.95 4.47 23.79
C THR A 137 -25.16 5.20 24.89
N THR A 138 -23.83 5.28 24.80
CA THR A 138 -22.99 6.09 25.69
C THR A 138 -21.98 6.87 24.87
N GLY A 139 -21.89 8.19 25.09
CA GLY A 139 -21.10 9.14 24.30
C GLY A 139 -19.57 9.02 24.44
N ILE A 140 -19.06 7.82 24.72
CA ILE A 140 -17.63 7.51 24.83
C ILE A 140 -17.36 6.37 23.84
N SER A 141 -16.92 6.75 22.64
CA SER A 141 -16.60 5.80 21.57
C SER A 141 -15.28 5.07 21.84
N THR A 142 -15.29 4.08 22.73
CA THR A 142 -14.20 3.08 22.87
C THR A 142 -14.23 2.08 21.72
N THR A 143 -14.23 2.59 20.48
CA THR A 143 -14.08 1.78 19.28
C THR A 143 -12.66 1.26 19.20
N VAL A 144 -12.49 -0.06 19.29
CA VAL A 144 -11.25 -0.74 18.87
C VAL A 144 -11.04 -0.39 17.40
N SER A 145 -10.11 0.54 17.12
CA SER A 145 -9.93 1.11 15.79
C SER A 145 -9.92 0.02 14.72
N SER A 146 -10.85 0.08 13.76
CA SER A 146 -10.97 -0.93 12.69
C SER A 146 -9.79 -0.94 11.72
N GLN A 147 -8.84 -0.01 11.89
CA GLN A 147 -7.65 0.13 11.05
C GLN A 147 -6.74 -1.12 11.10
N PRO A 148 -6.08 -1.49 9.98
CA PRO A 148 -5.02 -2.51 9.97
C PRO A 148 -3.77 -2.08 10.76
N THR A 149 -3.13 -3.08 11.36
CA THR A 149 -1.81 -2.97 12.02
C THR A 149 -0.70 -3.64 11.20
N VAL A 150 -1.07 -4.45 10.21
CA VAL A 150 -0.17 -5.20 9.32
C VAL A 150 -0.47 -4.88 7.86
N LEU A 151 0.55 -4.50 7.10
CA LEU A 151 0.45 -4.17 5.67
C LEU A 151 1.27 -5.15 4.82
N ASP A 152 0.69 -5.67 3.76
CA ASP A 152 1.33 -6.50 2.72
C ASP A 152 1.36 -5.71 1.41
N VAL A 153 2.49 -5.01 1.15
CA VAL A 153 2.64 -4.05 0.06
C VAL A 153 3.06 -4.74 -1.23
N GLY A 154 2.18 -4.70 -2.23
CA GLY A 154 2.34 -5.46 -3.47
C GLY A 154 1.92 -6.92 -3.30
N CYS A 155 0.88 -7.19 -2.52
CA CYS A 155 0.48 -8.52 -2.05
C CYS A 155 0.21 -9.57 -3.15
N GLY A 156 0.08 -9.16 -4.42
CA GLY A 156 -0.17 -10.05 -5.54
C GLY A 156 -1.44 -10.85 -5.33
N PHE A 157 -1.38 -12.18 -5.52
CA PHE A 157 -2.52 -13.07 -5.32
C PHE A 157 -2.82 -13.40 -3.84
N GLY A 158 -2.36 -12.57 -2.89
CA GLY A 158 -2.74 -12.63 -1.47
C GLY A 158 -2.24 -13.87 -0.74
N GLY A 159 -1.14 -14.47 -1.19
CA GLY A 159 -0.59 -15.69 -0.56
C GLY A 159 -0.16 -15.41 0.89
N LEU A 160 0.72 -14.42 1.06
CA LEU A 160 1.18 -13.97 2.36
C LEU A 160 0.04 -13.32 3.17
N THR A 161 -0.76 -12.46 2.55
CA THR A 161 -1.88 -11.75 3.20
C THR A 161 -2.80 -12.69 3.99
N LEU A 162 -3.23 -13.81 3.40
CA LEU A 162 -4.08 -14.79 4.08
C LEU A 162 -3.31 -15.68 5.07
N ALA A 163 -2.03 -15.95 4.84
CA ALA A 163 -1.20 -16.67 5.81
C ALA A 163 -0.98 -15.85 7.09
N LEU A 164 -0.70 -14.54 6.97
CA LEU A 164 -0.61 -13.61 8.09
C LEU A 164 -1.95 -13.49 8.83
N ALA A 165 -3.07 -13.50 8.11
CA ALA A 165 -4.41 -13.48 8.70
C ALA A 165 -4.65 -14.68 9.63
N ARG A 166 -4.29 -15.89 9.18
CA ARG A 166 -4.34 -17.10 10.01
C ARG A 166 -3.36 -17.02 11.18
N GLN A 167 -2.15 -16.53 10.94
CA GLN A 167 -1.07 -16.51 11.94
C GLN A 167 -1.31 -15.55 13.11
N PHE A 168 -1.97 -14.41 12.89
CA PHE A 168 -2.21 -13.41 13.94
C PHE A 168 -3.61 -13.48 14.57
N GLY A 169 -4.53 -14.27 14.03
CA GLY A 169 -5.91 -14.34 14.52
C GLY A 169 -6.58 -12.95 14.54
N ASP A 170 -7.61 -12.78 15.38
CA ASP A 170 -8.37 -11.53 15.42
C ASP A 170 -7.64 -10.38 16.17
N ASP A 171 -6.43 -10.62 16.71
CA ASP A 171 -5.60 -9.63 17.43
C ASP A 171 -4.97 -8.56 16.52
N GLU A 172 -4.61 -8.93 15.28
CA GLU A 172 -4.01 -8.01 14.30
C GLU A 172 -4.74 -8.05 12.97
N ARG A 173 -5.07 -6.86 12.45
CA ARG A 173 -5.73 -6.72 11.14
C ARG A 173 -4.73 -6.55 10.02
N VAL A 174 -4.87 -7.36 8.99
CA VAL A 174 -3.98 -7.46 7.82
C VAL A 174 -4.62 -6.80 6.61
N LEU A 175 -3.91 -5.89 5.95
CA LEU A 175 -4.31 -5.28 4.68
C LEU A 175 -3.34 -5.67 3.55
N GLY A 176 -3.84 -6.38 2.55
CA GLY A 176 -3.17 -6.50 1.26
C GLY A 176 -3.32 -5.21 0.44
N MET A 177 -2.23 -4.71 -0.12
CA MET A 177 -2.21 -3.51 -0.96
C MET A 177 -1.74 -3.87 -2.37
N GLU A 178 -2.61 -3.71 -3.37
CA GLU A 178 -2.32 -4.09 -4.76
C GLU A 178 -2.80 -3.00 -5.74
N ILE A 179 -1.99 -2.71 -6.77
CA ILE A 179 -2.28 -1.64 -7.74
C ILE A 179 -3.13 -2.15 -8.92
N ARG A 180 -3.05 -3.46 -9.22
CA ARG A 180 -3.70 -4.12 -10.37
C ARG A 180 -5.13 -4.55 -10.06
N ASN A 181 -6.11 -3.90 -10.68
CA ASN A 181 -7.55 -4.13 -10.47
C ASN A 181 -7.95 -5.62 -10.44
N LYS A 182 -7.61 -6.39 -11.48
CA LYS A 182 -7.96 -7.82 -11.56
C LYS A 182 -7.32 -8.65 -10.42
N VAL A 183 -6.10 -8.30 -10.00
CA VAL A 183 -5.40 -9.04 -8.95
C VAL A 183 -5.96 -8.67 -7.57
N THR A 184 -6.33 -7.41 -7.35
CA THR A 184 -7.03 -6.99 -6.13
C THR A 184 -8.37 -7.71 -6.00
N GLU A 185 -9.17 -7.74 -7.07
CA GLU A 185 -10.48 -8.39 -7.08
C GLU A 185 -10.39 -9.91 -6.84
N TYR A 186 -9.36 -10.56 -7.39
CA TYR A 186 -9.07 -11.95 -7.07
C TYR A 186 -8.86 -12.16 -5.57
N VAL A 187 -8.05 -11.31 -4.92
CA VAL A 187 -7.78 -11.44 -3.48
C VAL A 187 -9.03 -11.15 -2.66
N ARG A 188 -9.84 -10.16 -3.06
CA ARG A 188 -11.11 -9.82 -2.41
C ARG A 188 -12.06 -11.03 -2.42
N LEU A 189 -12.30 -11.60 -3.59
CA LEU A 189 -13.15 -12.79 -3.76
C LEU A 189 -12.60 -14.00 -3.00
N ARG A 190 -11.28 -14.19 -2.97
CA ARG A 190 -10.63 -15.25 -2.20
C ARG A 190 -10.82 -15.09 -0.68
N ILE A 191 -10.74 -13.86 -0.16
CA ILE A 191 -11.03 -13.57 1.25
C ILE A 191 -12.52 -13.84 1.55
N VAL A 192 -13.44 -13.43 0.67
CA VAL A 192 -14.88 -13.68 0.85
C VAL A 192 -15.19 -15.19 0.80
N ALA A 193 -14.57 -15.96 -0.09
CA ALA A 193 -14.71 -17.40 -0.16
C ALA A 193 -14.27 -18.07 1.15
N HIS A 194 -13.08 -17.75 1.66
CA HIS A 194 -12.61 -18.32 2.93
C HIS A 194 -13.45 -17.88 4.16
N ARG A 195 -13.99 -16.65 4.17
CA ARG A 195 -14.97 -16.21 5.20
C ARG A 195 -16.30 -16.98 5.12
N HIS A 196 -16.71 -17.42 3.93
CA HIS A 196 -17.90 -18.23 3.73
C HIS A 196 -17.66 -19.69 4.13
N GLU A 197 -16.53 -20.27 3.71
CA GLU A 197 -16.06 -21.59 4.15
C GLU A 197 -15.98 -21.68 5.69
N SER A 198 -15.38 -20.69 6.36
CA SER A 198 -15.22 -20.69 7.82
C SER A 198 -16.53 -20.60 8.61
N ARG A 199 -17.63 -20.16 7.98
CA ARG A 199 -18.97 -20.12 8.61
C ARG A 199 -19.71 -21.45 8.44
N ASN A 200 -19.54 -22.07 7.27
CA ASN A 200 -20.26 -23.31 6.91
C ASN A 200 -19.57 -24.57 7.47
N ASP A 201 -18.32 -24.47 7.91
CA ASP A 201 -17.58 -25.54 8.63
C ASP A 201 -18.08 -25.74 10.10
N THR A 202 -19.30 -25.32 10.40
CA THR A 202 -19.99 -25.46 11.71
C THR A 202 -20.57 -26.85 11.96
N THR A 203 -20.03 -27.89 11.31
CA THR A 203 -20.40 -29.29 11.58
C THR A 203 -20.13 -29.59 13.06
N PRO A 204 -21.15 -29.92 13.88
CA PRO A 204 -20.90 -30.38 15.23
C PRO A 204 -20.02 -31.63 15.16
N PRO A 205 -19.10 -31.86 16.12
CA PRO A 205 -18.50 -33.17 16.26
C PRO A 205 -19.64 -34.15 16.57
N THR A 206 -20.01 -34.98 15.59
CA THR A 206 -20.97 -36.05 15.79
C THR A 206 -20.50 -36.88 16.98
N PRO A 207 -21.36 -37.15 17.98
CA PRO A 207 -21.03 -38.09 19.05
C PRO A 207 -21.07 -39.51 18.46
N THR A 208 -20.04 -39.86 17.69
CA THR A 208 -19.87 -41.18 17.14
C THR A 208 -19.59 -42.14 18.28
N THR A 209 -20.47 -43.12 18.49
CA THR A 209 -20.45 -44.13 19.56
C THR A 209 -19.35 -45.19 19.38
N THR A 210 -18.22 -44.81 18.79
CA THR A 210 -17.04 -45.66 18.58
C THR A 210 -16.09 -45.51 19.77
N PRO A 211 -15.42 -46.59 20.25
CA PRO A 211 -14.47 -46.50 21.34
C PRO A 211 -13.36 -45.47 21.10
N ALA A 212 -12.89 -44.84 22.18
CA ALA A 212 -12.03 -43.66 22.14
C ALA A 212 -10.80 -43.80 21.20
N PRO A 213 -10.53 -42.82 20.33
CA PRO A 213 -9.30 -42.79 19.57
C PRO A 213 -8.10 -42.51 20.49
N THR A 214 -7.00 -43.21 20.23
CA THR A 214 -5.69 -43.01 20.86
C THR A 214 -5.25 -41.54 20.76
N PRO A 215 -4.64 -40.93 21.80
CA PRO A 215 -4.36 -39.49 21.85
C PRO A 215 -3.11 -39.09 21.05
N SER A 216 -3.07 -39.45 19.77
CA SER A 216 -1.99 -39.11 18.84
C SER A 216 -2.56 -38.62 17.50
N ASP A 217 -2.20 -37.39 17.15
CA ASP A 217 -2.37 -36.74 15.83
C ASP A 217 -3.71 -36.05 15.51
N THR A 218 -4.42 -35.54 16.52
CA THR A 218 -5.37 -34.43 16.32
C THR A 218 -4.61 -33.09 16.31
N THR A 219 -4.13 -32.68 15.14
CA THR A 219 -3.71 -31.28 14.95
C THR A 219 -4.90 -30.35 15.19
N PRO A 220 -4.74 -29.24 15.94
CA PRO A 220 -5.81 -28.27 16.12
C PRO A 220 -6.28 -27.74 14.76
N LYS A 221 -7.55 -27.93 14.45
CA LYS A 221 -8.16 -27.39 13.23
C LYS A 221 -8.35 -25.89 13.41
N ASP A 222 -7.28 -25.08 13.28
CA ASP A 222 -7.37 -23.64 13.64
C ASP A 222 -8.46 -22.96 12.78
N THR A 223 -9.55 -22.57 13.45
CA THR A 223 -10.75 -21.96 12.86
C THR A 223 -10.54 -20.47 12.62
N CYS A 224 -9.65 -20.13 11.69
CA CYS A 224 -9.49 -18.74 11.25
C CYS A 224 -10.76 -18.26 10.54
N SER A 225 -11.42 -17.25 11.10
CA SER A 225 -12.62 -16.60 10.55
C SER A 225 -12.35 -15.75 9.31
N TYR A 226 -11.07 -15.41 9.06
CA TYR A 226 -10.61 -14.39 8.12
C TYR A 226 -11.34 -13.02 8.27
N SER A 227 -11.91 -12.73 9.45
CA SER A 227 -12.54 -11.43 9.75
C SER A 227 -11.51 -10.29 9.72
N ASN A 228 -10.31 -10.59 10.22
CA ASN A 228 -9.16 -9.72 10.39
C ASN A 228 -8.42 -9.32 9.10
N VAL A 229 -8.77 -9.85 7.93
CA VAL A 229 -8.02 -9.61 6.68
C VAL A 229 -8.85 -8.96 5.58
N SER A 230 -8.24 -8.02 4.86
CA SER A 230 -8.85 -7.36 3.71
C SER A 230 -7.82 -7.03 2.64
N VAL A 231 -8.28 -6.52 1.51
CA VAL A 231 -7.41 -6.04 0.41
C VAL A 231 -7.95 -4.72 -0.15
N MET A 232 -7.04 -3.82 -0.51
CA MET A 232 -7.38 -2.53 -1.10
C MET A 232 -6.67 -2.34 -2.44
N ARG A 233 -7.38 -1.75 -3.40
CA ARG A 233 -6.80 -1.35 -4.69
C ARG A 233 -6.13 0.02 -4.54
N ILE A 234 -4.81 0.05 -4.43
CA ILE A 234 -4.06 1.24 -4.02
C ILE A 234 -2.68 1.31 -4.67
N ASN A 235 -2.21 2.53 -4.91
CA ASN A 235 -0.81 2.79 -5.26
C ASN A 235 -0.01 3.14 -3.99
N ALA A 236 0.67 2.15 -3.41
CA ALA A 236 1.47 2.31 -2.18
C ALA A 236 2.66 3.29 -2.30
N MET A 237 2.94 3.83 -3.48
CA MET A 237 3.95 4.89 -3.71
C MET A 237 3.38 6.31 -3.70
N LYS A 238 2.08 6.48 -3.44
CA LYS A 238 1.38 7.78 -3.38
C LYS A 238 0.49 7.86 -2.14
N TYR A 239 0.67 8.94 -1.38
CA TYR A 239 -0.22 9.33 -0.27
C TYR A 239 -0.42 8.23 0.79
N LEU A 240 0.59 7.41 1.10
CA LEU A 240 0.47 6.38 2.15
C LEU A 240 0.08 6.99 3.53
N PRO A 241 0.63 8.15 3.95
CA PRO A 241 0.21 8.83 5.18
C PRO A 241 -1.26 9.24 5.23
N ASN A 242 -1.97 9.30 4.10
CA ASN A 242 -3.37 9.71 4.07
C ASN A 242 -4.33 8.60 4.53
N TYR A 243 -3.94 7.33 4.44
CA TYR A 243 -4.80 6.20 4.81
C TYR A 243 -4.70 5.84 6.29
N PHE A 244 -3.50 5.96 6.88
CA PHE A 244 -3.18 5.38 8.18
C PHE A 244 -2.87 6.46 9.21
N VAL A 245 -3.45 6.34 10.41
CA VAL A 245 -3.08 7.20 11.54
C VAL A 245 -1.55 7.08 11.77
N PRO A 246 -0.82 8.18 12.03
CA PRO A 246 0.63 8.11 12.23
C PRO A 246 1.01 7.10 13.33
N HIS A 247 2.10 6.36 13.11
CA HIS A 247 2.66 5.40 14.07
C HIS A 247 1.74 4.23 14.51
N SER A 248 0.72 3.92 13.72
CA SER A 248 -0.23 2.82 13.98
C SER A 248 0.26 1.45 13.50
N ILE A 249 1.03 1.39 12.41
CA ILE A 249 1.41 0.14 11.73
C ILE A 249 2.52 -0.57 12.50
N ALA A 250 2.29 -1.82 12.89
CA ALA A 250 3.26 -2.67 13.58
C ALA A 250 4.20 -3.37 12.59
N LYS A 251 3.69 -3.81 11.43
CA LYS A 251 4.45 -4.61 10.45
C LYS A 251 4.12 -4.16 9.03
N LEU A 252 5.15 -3.93 8.21
CA LEU A 252 5.03 -3.67 6.77
C LEU A 252 5.87 -4.69 6.02
N PHE A 253 5.25 -5.46 5.13
CA PHE A 253 5.89 -6.47 4.31
C PHE A 253 6.03 -5.98 2.86
N ILE A 254 7.19 -6.23 2.25
CA ILE A 254 7.50 -5.98 0.84
C ILE A 254 8.16 -7.25 0.30
N CYS A 255 7.38 -8.10 -0.38
CA CYS A 255 7.82 -9.42 -0.83
C CYS A 255 7.90 -9.49 -2.35
N PHE A 256 9.11 -9.77 -2.87
CA PHE A 256 9.41 -9.91 -4.30
C PHE A 256 8.94 -8.73 -5.17
N PRO A 257 9.29 -7.46 -4.82
CA PRO A 257 8.94 -6.30 -5.63
C PRO A 257 9.71 -6.30 -6.96
N ASP A 258 9.17 -5.59 -7.98
CA ASP A 258 9.82 -5.48 -9.29
C ASP A 258 11.22 -4.83 -9.15
N PRO A 259 12.31 -5.51 -9.56
CA PRO A 259 13.68 -5.02 -9.43
C PRO A 259 13.99 -3.83 -10.33
N HIS A 260 13.19 -3.60 -11.39
CA HIS A 260 13.33 -2.48 -12.32
C HIS A 260 14.77 -2.31 -12.85
N PHE A 261 15.37 -3.40 -13.35
CA PHE A 261 16.80 -3.52 -13.74
C PHE A 261 17.42 -2.36 -14.55
N LYS A 262 16.64 -1.60 -15.34
CA LYS A 262 17.17 -0.47 -16.11
C LYS A 262 17.27 0.77 -15.21
N ARG A 263 18.45 1.39 -15.09
CA ARG A 263 18.71 2.57 -14.22
C ARG A 263 17.64 3.68 -14.30
N LYS A 264 17.12 3.98 -15.50
CA LYS A 264 16.03 4.96 -15.71
C LYS A 264 14.70 4.61 -15.03
N ASN A 265 14.51 3.36 -14.61
CA ASN A 265 13.35 2.85 -13.88
C ASN A 265 13.60 2.75 -12.36
N PHE A 266 14.81 2.98 -11.85
CA PHE A 266 15.11 2.91 -10.41
C PHE A 266 14.20 3.82 -9.54
N PRO A 267 13.73 5.01 -9.98
CA PRO A 267 12.74 5.79 -9.23
C PRO A 267 11.39 5.09 -8.99
N ARG A 268 11.15 3.93 -9.62
CA ARG A 268 9.96 3.09 -9.44
C ARG A 268 10.16 2.00 -8.39
N ARG A 269 11.40 1.78 -7.89
CA ARG A 269 11.68 0.80 -6.83
C ARG A 269 10.94 1.22 -5.55
N ILE A 270 10.21 0.27 -4.97
CA ILE A 270 9.33 0.51 -3.81
C ILE A 270 10.10 0.90 -2.53
N ILE A 271 11.37 0.50 -2.41
CA ILE A 271 12.28 1.01 -1.37
C ILE A 271 13.13 2.14 -1.96
N SER A 272 12.93 3.34 -1.44
CA SER A 272 13.68 4.57 -1.75
C SER A 272 13.63 5.49 -0.52
N LEU A 273 14.55 6.46 -0.40
CA LEU A 273 14.58 7.35 0.77
C LEU A 273 13.26 8.10 1.00
N ARG A 274 12.61 8.60 -0.07
CA ARG A 274 11.29 9.27 0.02
C ARG A 274 10.21 8.36 0.59
N LEU A 275 10.15 7.12 0.11
CA LEU A 275 9.14 6.16 0.59
C LEU A 275 9.46 5.64 1.99
N LEU A 276 10.74 5.53 2.36
CA LEU A 276 11.14 5.22 3.74
C LEU A 276 10.68 6.31 4.72
N THR A 277 10.65 7.59 4.33
CA THR A 277 10.07 8.66 5.15
C THR A 277 8.56 8.44 5.40
N GLU A 278 7.80 8.10 4.36
CA GLU A 278 6.37 7.75 4.50
C GLU A 278 6.15 6.48 5.33
N TYR A 279 7.00 5.45 5.15
CA TYR A 279 6.94 4.22 5.94
C TYR A 279 7.26 4.48 7.41
N ALA A 280 8.25 5.32 7.72
CA ALA A 280 8.57 5.70 9.10
C ALA A 280 7.47 6.55 9.76
N HIS A 281 6.70 7.30 8.98
CA HIS A 281 5.55 8.07 9.48
C HIS A 281 4.39 7.14 9.90
N VAL A 282 4.06 6.12 9.10
CA VAL A 282 2.96 5.18 9.44
C VAL A 282 3.38 4.07 10.42
N LEU A 283 4.65 3.67 10.42
CA LEU A 283 5.17 2.64 11.32
C LEU A 283 5.29 3.14 12.76
N ARG A 284 4.94 2.27 13.71
CA ARG A 284 5.01 2.52 15.16
C ARG A 284 6.42 2.92 15.59
N LYS A 285 6.56 3.98 16.38
CA LYS A 285 7.83 4.35 17.02
C LYS A 285 8.25 3.27 18.04
N SER A 286 9.55 3.07 18.23
CA SER A 286 10.06 2.32 19.38
C SER A 286 9.91 3.17 20.65
N GLY A 287 9.26 2.64 21.69
CA GLY A 287 9.32 3.21 23.04
C GLY A 287 10.18 2.35 23.95
N SER A 288 10.44 2.80 25.18
CA SER A 288 11.26 2.06 26.16
C SER A 288 10.74 0.64 26.44
N SER A 289 9.42 0.45 26.39
CA SER A 289 8.75 -0.84 26.70
C SER A 289 8.02 -1.46 25.50
N VAL A 290 8.09 -0.86 24.31
CA VAL A 290 7.32 -1.30 23.13
C VAL A 290 8.22 -1.36 21.90
N PRO A 291 8.34 -2.53 21.23
CA PRO A 291 9.16 -2.64 20.03
C PRO A 291 8.59 -1.75 18.91
N GLY A 292 9.47 -1.00 18.25
CA GLY A 292 9.10 -0.18 17.10
C GLY A 292 8.68 -1.03 15.91
N GLY A 293 7.84 -0.47 15.05
CA GLY A 293 7.30 -1.11 13.86
C GLY A 293 8.40 -1.58 12.91
N ARG A 294 8.18 -2.73 12.27
CA ARG A 294 9.17 -3.46 11.48
C ARG A 294 8.84 -3.43 9.99
N LEU A 295 9.87 -3.19 9.18
CA LEU A 295 9.85 -3.35 7.72
C LEU A 295 10.49 -4.69 7.38
N TYR A 296 9.75 -5.58 6.73
CA TYR A 296 10.20 -6.86 6.24
C TYR A 296 10.33 -6.80 4.72
N ALA A 297 11.53 -6.99 4.18
CA ALA A 297 11.78 -6.92 2.74
C ALA A 297 12.53 -8.16 2.26
N ILE A 298 12.02 -8.83 1.23
CA ILE A 298 12.63 -10.02 0.62
C ILE A 298 12.57 -9.95 -0.90
N THR A 299 13.63 -10.42 -1.55
CA THR A 299 13.76 -10.55 -3.01
C THR A 299 14.79 -11.64 -3.33
N ASP A 300 14.58 -12.28 -4.47
CA ASP A 300 15.47 -13.21 -5.17
C ASP A 300 16.56 -12.49 -6.00
N VAL A 301 16.47 -11.17 -6.18
CA VAL A 301 17.43 -10.38 -6.95
C VAL A 301 18.46 -9.72 -6.03
N GLU A 302 19.70 -10.22 -6.05
CA GLU A 302 20.78 -9.75 -5.16
C GLU A 302 21.07 -8.24 -5.30
N GLU A 303 21.04 -7.69 -6.52
CA GLU A 303 21.21 -6.24 -6.76
C GLU A 303 20.11 -5.42 -6.06
N LEU A 304 18.87 -5.91 -6.09
CA LEU A 304 17.74 -5.25 -5.43
C LEU A 304 17.84 -5.39 -3.91
N HIS A 305 18.32 -6.53 -3.40
CA HIS A 305 18.62 -6.69 -1.98
C HIS A 305 19.70 -5.70 -1.49
N LYS A 306 20.81 -5.56 -2.26
CA LYS A 306 21.86 -4.57 -1.98
C LYS A 306 21.31 -3.15 -1.97
N TRP A 307 20.45 -2.79 -2.93
CA TRP A 307 19.73 -1.51 -2.95
C TRP A 307 18.82 -1.32 -1.73
N HIS A 308 18.07 -2.35 -1.31
CA HIS A 308 17.24 -2.28 -0.09
C HIS A 308 18.09 -1.98 1.15
N LEU A 309 19.22 -2.68 1.34
CA LEU A 309 20.14 -2.42 2.44
C LEU A 309 20.73 -1.01 2.39
N GLU A 310 21.19 -0.56 1.21
CA GLU A 310 21.74 0.78 1.00
C GLU A 310 20.77 1.87 1.45
N LYS A 311 19.51 1.83 0.97
CA LYS A 311 18.52 2.88 1.30
C LYS A 311 18.03 2.79 2.74
N CYS A 312 17.87 1.59 3.29
CA CYS A 312 17.46 1.42 4.69
C CYS A 312 18.56 1.86 5.67
N ASN A 313 19.83 1.59 5.38
CA ASN A 313 20.96 2.02 6.23
C ASN A 313 21.20 3.53 6.13
N ALA A 314 20.91 4.15 4.98
CA ALA A 314 21.05 5.60 4.78
C ALA A 314 19.90 6.43 5.39
N HIS A 315 18.77 5.82 5.78
CA HIS A 315 17.61 6.56 6.31
C HIS A 315 17.62 6.57 7.86
N PRO A 316 17.67 7.75 8.52
CA PRO A 316 18.00 7.85 9.96
C PRO A 316 16.99 7.19 10.92
N LEU A 317 15.74 6.98 10.48
CA LEU A 317 14.70 6.32 11.29
C LEU A 317 14.66 4.79 11.17
N PHE A 318 15.52 4.17 10.34
CA PHE A 318 15.64 2.72 10.22
C PHE A 318 16.97 2.22 10.76
N ARG A 319 16.94 1.02 11.33
CA ARG A 319 18.12 0.19 11.62
C ARG A 319 17.83 -1.23 11.22
N LYS A 320 18.86 -1.96 10.81
CA LYS A 320 18.81 -3.41 10.71
C LYS A 320 18.46 -3.99 12.09
N CYS A 321 17.55 -4.94 12.15
CA CYS A 321 17.36 -5.74 13.36
C CYS A 321 18.53 -6.73 13.45
N THR A 322 19.26 -6.69 14.55
CA THR A 322 20.12 -7.82 14.96
C THR A 322 19.22 -8.95 15.47
N ALA A 323 19.67 -10.19 15.29
CA ALA A 323 19.15 -11.32 16.04
C ALA A 323 19.60 -11.19 17.52
#